data_AF-A0A946ZA66-F1
#
_entry.id   AF-A0A946ZA66-F1
#
_cell.length_a   1.000
_cell.length_b   1.000
_cell.length_c   1.000
_cell.angle_alpha   90.00
_cell.angle_beta   90.00
_cell.angle_gamma   90.00
#
_symmetry.space_group_name_H-M   'P 1'
#
loop_
_entity.id
_entity.type
_entity.pdbx_description
1 polymer ?
#
loop_
_entity_poly.entity_id
_entity_poly.type
_entity_poly.pdbx_seq_one_letter_code
_entity_poly.pdbx_strand_id
1 'polypeptide(L)'
;MIYSPLLKEPKKFNNLVSHADIAPALVQLLDEEYKFSMPNFVAWTGSNLSPERQNVGKEIAIYDEDGKVKSLIKDDYLLGDGELYRLGQDNIWYEAENEGMEGNLTRIRSEINVRNEYMIAENKIMPAENTLFKFEIPGFTKREIAWINSVFNGKDYDKGYRKARDLALKNNSKHAMLLCKYILANVPGHVDTEILMARIYGWQQHFDKASAILEQTIRRHPSYASGYEALLDVYYWSNNNDKALDIAILAEKNNIKEKSVQDKIARAKNLSKKSLNNQAVSVLPEKTRR
;
A
#
# COMPACT_ATOMS: atom_id res chain seq x y z
N MET A 1 4.09 -34.16 -4.56
CA MET A 1 3.88 -35.63 -4.51
C MET A 1 2.48 -35.85 -3.99
N ILE A 2 1.61 -36.50 -4.78
CA ILE A 2 0.24 -36.82 -4.35
C ILE A 2 0.26 -38.27 -3.86
N TYR A 3 -0.15 -38.49 -2.61
CA TYR A 3 -0.25 -39.81 -2.01
C TYR A 3 -1.73 -40.11 -1.74
N SER A 4 -2.19 -41.29 -2.16
CA SER A 4 -3.53 -41.78 -1.86
C SER A 4 -3.48 -43.28 -1.59
N PRO A 5 -4.15 -43.77 -0.53
CA PRO A 5 -4.30 -45.20 -0.27
C PRO A 5 -5.01 -45.97 -1.41
N LEU A 6 -5.69 -45.27 -2.32
CA LEU A 6 -6.42 -45.87 -3.44
C LEU A 6 -5.56 -46.03 -4.71
N LEU A 7 -4.31 -45.55 -4.72
CA LEU A 7 -3.42 -45.72 -5.86
C LEU A 7 -2.95 -47.18 -5.97
N LYS A 8 -3.21 -47.81 -7.11
CA LYS A 8 -2.78 -49.18 -7.40
C LYS A 8 -1.29 -49.28 -7.74
N GLU A 9 -0.73 -48.22 -8.33
CA GLU A 9 0.67 -48.14 -8.74
C GLU A 9 1.12 -46.66 -8.80
N PRO A 10 2.41 -46.37 -8.62
CA PRO A 10 2.95 -45.03 -8.81
C PRO A 10 2.97 -44.66 -10.29
N LYS A 11 2.48 -43.47 -10.63
CA LYS A 11 2.58 -42.88 -11.98
C LYS A 11 3.31 -41.53 -11.93
N LYS A 12 4.12 -41.26 -12.95
CA LYS A 12 4.77 -39.97 -13.15
C LYS A 12 4.23 -39.32 -14.41
N PHE A 13 3.75 -38.08 -14.28
CA PHE A 13 3.38 -37.24 -15.40
C PHE A 13 4.60 -36.37 -15.77
N ASN A 14 4.92 -36.30 -17.06
CA ASN A 14 6.08 -35.57 -17.58
C ASN A 14 5.68 -34.25 -18.27
N ASN A 15 4.60 -33.63 -17.78
CA ASN A 15 3.99 -32.47 -18.43
C ASN A 15 4.45 -31.20 -17.71
N LEU A 16 4.54 -30.10 -18.45
CA LEU A 16 4.87 -28.83 -17.86
C LEU A 16 3.66 -28.29 -17.09
N VAL A 17 3.85 -28.08 -15.78
CA VAL A 17 2.80 -27.60 -14.88
C VAL A 17 3.29 -26.40 -14.08
N SER A 18 2.37 -25.50 -13.75
CA SER A 18 2.58 -24.35 -12.89
C SER A 18 1.74 -24.48 -11.62
N HIS A 19 2.14 -23.79 -10.55
CA HIS A 19 1.29 -23.62 -9.37
C HIS A 19 -0.04 -22.96 -9.70
N ALA A 20 -0.08 -22.14 -10.77
CA ALA A 20 -1.30 -21.49 -11.24
C ALA A 20 -2.37 -22.49 -11.76
N ASP A 21 -1.98 -23.74 -12.03
CA ASP A 21 -2.85 -24.79 -12.56
C ASP A 21 -3.62 -25.55 -11.47
N ILE A 22 -3.21 -25.40 -10.21
CA ILE A 22 -3.79 -26.16 -9.09
C ILE A 22 -5.25 -25.78 -8.86
N ALA A 23 -5.53 -24.47 -8.78
CA ALA A 23 -6.88 -23.97 -8.57
C ALA A 23 -7.86 -24.40 -9.68
N PRO A 24 -7.60 -24.14 -10.98
CA PRO A 24 -8.49 -24.59 -12.04
C PRO A 24 -8.69 -26.12 -12.04
N ALA A 25 -7.64 -26.90 -11.76
CA ALA A 25 -7.76 -28.35 -11.72
C ALA A 25 -8.64 -28.87 -10.58
N LEU A 26 -8.47 -28.32 -9.38
CA LEU A 26 -9.31 -28.69 -8.23
C LEU A 26 -10.76 -28.26 -8.44
N VAL A 27 -10.98 -27.06 -8.96
CA VAL A 27 -12.33 -26.54 -9.19
C VAL A 27 -13.04 -27.38 -10.27
N GLN A 28 -12.35 -27.75 -11.35
CA GLN A 28 -12.90 -28.64 -12.37
C GLN A 28 -13.21 -30.04 -11.80
N LEU A 29 -12.33 -30.61 -10.98
CA LEU A 29 -12.61 -31.87 -10.28
C LEU A 29 -13.87 -31.79 -9.42
N LEU A 30 -14.07 -30.68 -8.71
CA LEU A 30 -15.24 -30.47 -7.88
C LEU A 30 -16.53 -30.35 -8.71
N ASP A 31 -16.46 -29.68 -9.87
CA ASP A 31 -17.58 -29.58 -10.80
C ASP A 31 -17.98 -30.96 -11.34
N GLU A 32 -17.00 -31.72 -11.84
CA GLU A 32 -17.21 -33.03 -12.45
C GLU A 32 -17.74 -34.08 -11.45
N GLU A 33 -17.15 -34.16 -10.26
CA GLU A 33 -17.47 -35.21 -9.28
C GLU A 33 -18.63 -34.83 -8.34
N TYR A 34 -18.79 -33.55 -8.03
CA TYR A 34 -19.72 -33.09 -6.99
C TYR A 34 -20.79 -32.12 -7.50
N LYS A 35 -20.87 -31.86 -8.83
CA LYS A 35 -21.79 -30.90 -9.45
C LYS A 35 -21.70 -29.51 -8.82
N PHE A 36 -20.47 -29.10 -8.52
CA PHE A 36 -20.18 -27.83 -7.87
C PHE A 36 -20.52 -26.64 -8.78
N SER A 37 -21.18 -25.61 -8.25
CA SER A 37 -21.50 -24.42 -9.04
C SER A 37 -20.23 -23.62 -9.33
N MET A 38 -19.82 -23.62 -10.60
CA MET A 38 -18.64 -22.88 -11.04
C MET A 38 -18.78 -21.35 -10.83
N PRO A 39 -17.72 -20.67 -10.40
CA PRO A 39 -17.73 -19.21 -10.30
C PRO A 39 -17.76 -18.58 -11.70
N ASN A 40 -18.61 -17.56 -11.89
CA ASN A 40 -18.74 -16.82 -13.15
C ASN A 40 -17.46 -16.03 -13.54
N PHE A 41 -16.59 -15.74 -12.56
CA PHE A 41 -15.35 -14.99 -12.72
C PHE A 41 -14.25 -15.63 -11.87
N VAL A 42 -13.04 -15.74 -12.43
CA VAL A 42 -11.90 -16.42 -11.80
C VAL A 42 -10.62 -15.61 -11.95
N ALA A 43 -9.78 -15.59 -10.90
CA ALA A 43 -8.55 -14.81 -10.86
C ALA A 43 -7.28 -15.61 -11.21
N TRP A 44 -7.38 -16.94 -11.34
CA TRP A 44 -6.25 -17.76 -11.73
C TRP A 44 -5.95 -17.58 -13.22
N THR A 45 -4.66 -17.62 -13.56
CA THR A 45 -4.18 -17.47 -14.95
C THR A 45 -3.68 -18.79 -15.55
N GLY A 46 -3.66 -19.86 -14.74
CA GLY A 46 -3.24 -21.19 -15.19
C GLY A 46 -4.33 -21.93 -15.94
N SER A 47 -3.96 -23.09 -16.47
CA SER A 47 -4.88 -24.02 -17.14
C SER A 47 -5.02 -25.31 -16.32
N ASN A 48 -5.83 -26.26 -16.78
CA ASN A 48 -6.01 -27.52 -16.06
C ASN A 48 -4.73 -28.40 -16.08
N LEU A 49 -4.61 -29.32 -15.13
CA LEU A 49 -3.59 -30.37 -15.08
C LEU A 49 -3.96 -31.49 -16.08
N SER A 50 -3.41 -31.42 -17.29
CA SER A 50 -3.54 -32.50 -18.26
C SER A 50 -2.58 -33.64 -17.92
N PRO A 51 -3.02 -34.92 -17.94
CA PRO A 51 -2.14 -36.08 -17.82
C PRO A 51 -1.38 -36.39 -19.11
N GLU A 52 -1.78 -35.84 -20.25
CA GLU A 52 -1.09 -36.01 -21.53
C GLU A 52 -0.03 -34.92 -21.75
N ARG A 53 1.11 -35.29 -22.36
CA ARG A 53 2.20 -34.37 -22.69
C ARG A 53 1.82 -33.49 -23.88
N GLN A 54 0.92 -32.56 -23.62
CA GLN A 54 0.52 -31.53 -24.55
C GLN A 54 0.78 -30.19 -23.88
N ASN A 55 1.97 -29.65 -24.10
CA ASN A 55 2.27 -28.27 -23.73
C ASN A 55 1.60 -27.29 -24.70
N VAL A 56 0.93 -27.77 -25.76
CA VAL A 56 0.24 -26.95 -26.75
C VAL A 56 -0.79 -26.03 -26.08
N GLY A 57 -0.67 -24.75 -26.37
CA GLY A 57 -1.48 -23.68 -25.79
C GLY A 57 -1.02 -23.22 -24.41
N LYS A 58 -0.09 -23.91 -23.74
CA LYS A 58 0.33 -23.60 -22.38
C LYS A 58 1.00 -22.25 -22.32
N GLU A 59 0.60 -21.43 -21.36
CA GLU A 59 1.14 -20.08 -21.13
C GLU A 59 1.40 -19.91 -19.64
N ILE A 60 2.66 -19.73 -19.26
CA ILE A 60 3.07 -19.55 -17.86
C ILE A 60 3.89 -18.27 -17.77
N ALA A 61 3.28 -17.25 -17.18
CA ALA A 61 3.94 -16.00 -16.84
C ALA A 61 4.71 -16.15 -15.51
N ILE A 62 5.96 -15.71 -15.50
CA ILE A 62 6.82 -15.67 -14.31
C ILE A 62 7.05 -14.22 -13.93
N TYR A 63 6.65 -13.89 -12.72
CA TYR A 63 6.60 -12.54 -12.20
C TYR A 63 7.85 -12.21 -11.39
N ASP A 64 8.28 -10.95 -11.43
CA ASP A 64 9.25 -10.39 -10.50
C ASP A 64 8.58 -9.87 -9.22
N GLU A 65 9.39 -9.30 -8.32
CA GLU A 65 8.95 -8.69 -7.06
C GLU A 65 8.00 -7.49 -7.22
N ASP A 66 8.04 -6.83 -8.38
CA ASP A 66 7.15 -5.70 -8.72
C ASP A 66 5.84 -6.18 -9.37
N GLY A 67 5.66 -7.49 -9.56
CA GLY A 67 4.48 -8.07 -10.19
C GLY A 67 4.45 -7.92 -11.71
N LYS A 68 5.61 -7.67 -12.35
CA LYS A 68 5.75 -7.66 -13.81
C LYS A 68 6.22 -9.01 -14.30
N VAL A 69 5.72 -9.42 -15.46
CA VAL A 69 6.15 -10.65 -16.12
C VAL A 69 7.53 -10.43 -16.73
N LYS A 70 8.53 -11.02 -16.10
CA LYS A 70 9.92 -10.98 -16.54
C LYS A 70 10.23 -12.08 -17.54
N SER A 71 9.72 -13.29 -17.27
CA SER A 71 9.91 -14.46 -18.12
C SER A 71 8.56 -15.08 -18.49
N LEU A 72 8.51 -15.69 -19.68
CA LEU A 72 7.28 -16.29 -20.22
C LEU A 72 7.61 -17.67 -20.78
N ILE A 73 6.82 -18.67 -20.40
CA ILE A 73 6.80 -19.96 -21.09
C ILE A 73 5.56 -20.03 -21.96
N LYS A 74 5.73 -20.31 -23.25
CA LYS A 74 4.66 -20.59 -24.20
C LYS A 74 4.96 -21.90 -24.91
N ASP A 75 4.05 -22.85 -24.81
CA ASP A 75 4.23 -24.21 -25.32
C ASP A 75 5.52 -24.85 -24.78
N ASP A 76 6.46 -25.17 -25.66
CA ASP A 76 7.79 -25.70 -25.31
C ASP A 76 8.87 -24.61 -25.26
N TYR A 77 8.53 -23.33 -25.37
CA TYR A 77 9.50 -22.23 -25.45
C TYR A 77 9.46 -21.37 -24.19
N LEU A 78 10.64 -21.04 -23.66
CA LEU A 78 10.83 -20.10 -22.56
C LEU A 78 11.59 -18.87 -23.07
N LEU A 79 11.05 -17.68 -22.83
CA LEU A 79 11.76 -16.42 -22.94
C LEU A 79 12.19 -15.97 -21.54
N GLY A 80 13.49 -15.95 -21.27
CA GLY A 80 14.06 -15.58 -19.97
C GLY A 80 15.25 -14.62 -20.13
N ASP A 81 15.20 -13.46 -19.47
CA ASP A 81 16.26 -12.44 -19.51
C ASP A 81 16.68 -11.97 -20.92
N GLY A 82 15.80 -12.13 -21.91
CA GLY A 82 16.05 -11.76 -23.31
C GLY A 82 16.49 -12.94 -24.19
N GLU A 83 16.79 -14.09 -23.58
CA GLU A 83 17.23 -15.30 -24.28
C GLU A 83 16.07 -16.28 -24.48
N LEU A 84 16.14 -17.03 -25.58
CA LEU A 84 15.13 -18.02 -25.95
C LEU A 84 15.64 -19.44 -25.65
N TYR A 85 14.79 -20.23 -25.00
CA TYR A 85 15.04 -21.62 -24.70
C TYR A 85 13.90 -22.51 -25.19
N ARG A 86 14.20 -23.77 -25.50
CA ARG A 86 13.25 -24.82 -25.84
C ARG A 86 13.34 -25.99 -24.87
N LEU A 87 12.19 -26.53 -24.48
CA LEU A 87 12.08 -27.68 -23.59
C LEU A 87 12.43 -28.98 -24.34
N GLY A 88 13.44 -29.70 -23.88
CA GLY A 88 13.82 -31.00 -24.39
C GLY A 88 12.91 -32.14 -23.90
N GLN A 89 13.04 -33.31 -24.53
CA GLN A 89 12.25 -34.49 -24.15
C GLN A 89 12.55 -34.97 -22.72
N ASP A 90 13.73 -34.67 -22.20
CA ASP A 90 14.22 -34.94 -20.85
C ASP A 90 13.76 -33.90 -19.81
N ASN A 91 12.99 -32.88 -20.23
CA ASN A 91 12.52 -31.75 -19.43
C ASN A 91 13.64 -30.79 -18.99
N ILE A 92 14.70 -30.69 -19.79
CA ILE A 92 15.76 -29.69 -19.63
C ILE A 92 15.53 -28.56 -20.65
N TRP A 93 15.85 -27.33 -20.26
CA TRP A 93 15.81 -26.16 -21.14
C TRP A 93 17.13 -26.06 -21.92
N TYR A 94 17.03 -25.95 -23.24
CA TYR A 94 18.16 -25.76 -24.14
C TYR A 94 18.03 -24.42 -24.86
N GLU A 95 19.14 -23.73 -25.09
CA GLU A 95 19.15 -22.50 -25.89
C GLU A 95 18.60 -22.78 -27.29
N ALA A 96 17.80 -21.86 -27.83
CA ALA A 96 17.12 -22.00 -29.11
C ALA A 96 17.42 -20.80 -30.01
N GLU A 97 17.78 -21.07 -31.26
CA GLU A 97 18.06 -20.02 -32.25
C GLU A 97 16.76 -19.43 -32.87
N ASN A 98 16.86 -18.18 -33.32
CA ASN A 98 15.77 -17.24 -33.54
C ASN A 98 14.91 -17.53 -34.80
N GLU A 99 13.83 -18.30 -34.65
CA GLU A 99 12.78 -18.54 -35.66
C GLU A 99 11.53 -17.64 -35.45
N GLY A 100 11.70 -16.34 -35.15
CA GLY A 100 10.57 -15.40 -34.96
C GLY A 100 9.75 -15.62 -33.67
N MET A 101 10.04 -16.68 -32.93
CA MET A 101 9.40 -17.01 -31.65
C MET A 101 9.74 -16.02 -30.55
N GLU A 102 10.97 -15.50 -30.50
CA GLU A 102 11.38 -14.49 -29.50
C GLU A 102 10.52 -13.23 -29.58
N GLY A 103 10.28 -12.72 -30.79
CA GLY A 103 9.41 -11.57 -31.03
C GLY A 103 7.95 -11.84 -30.64
N ASN A 104 7.45 -13.04 -30.95
CA ASN A 104 6.11 -13.46 -30.56
C ASN A 104 5.97 -13.57 -29.03
N LEU A 105 6.90 -14.23 -28.34
CA LEU A 105 6.89 -14.37 -26.88
C LEU A 105 7.08 -13.02 -26.19
N THR A 106 7.91 -12.13 -26.75
CA THR A 106 8.06 -10.76 -26.23
C THR A 106 6.77 -9.96 -26.36
N ARG A 107 6.07 -10.09 -27.50
CA ARG A 107 4.75 -9.48 -27.70
C ARG A 107 3.73 -10.03 -26.70
N ILE A 108 3.64 -11.35 -26.54
CA ILE A 108 2.72 -11.99 -25.58
C ILE A 108 3.04 -11.53 -24.15
N ARG A 109 4.32 -11.48 -23.76
CA ARG A 109 4.76 -10.98 -22.45
C ARG A 109 4.30 -9.53 -22.22
N SER A 110 4.45 -8.68 -23.23
CA SER A 110 3.97 -7.29 -23.18
C SER A 110 2.44 -7.22 -23.03
N GLU A 111 1.70 -8.02 -23.79
CA GLU A 111 0.24 -8.10 -23.70
C GLU A 111 -0.24 -8.59 -22.32
N ILE A 112 0.45 -9.56 -21.72
CA ILE A 112 0.16 -10.02 -20.37
C ILE A 112 0.44 -8.90 -19.36
N ASN A 113 1.56 -8.19 -19.47
CA ASN A 113 1.86 -7.05 -18.58
C ASN A 113 0.79 -5.94 -18.68
N VAL A 114 0.39 -5.55 -19.89
CA VAL A 114 -0.67 -4.56 -20.11
C VAL A 114 -2.00 -5.04 -19.52
N ARG A 115 -2.37 -6.31 -19.75
CA ARG A 115 -3.60 -6.89 -19.17
C ARG A 115 -3.53 -6.99 -17.65
N ASN A 116 -2.40 -7.37 -17.07
CA ASN A 116 -2.22 -7.47 -15.62
C ASN A 116 -2.28 -6.10 -14.96
N GLU A 117 -1.61 -5.09 -15.52
CA GLU A 117 -1.71 -3.70 -15.05
C GLU A 117 -3.16 -3.24 -15.08
N TYR A 118 -3.88 -3.50 -16.17
CA TYR A 118 -5.30 -3.17 -16.30
C TYR A 118 -6.18 -3.97 -15.32
N MET A 119 -5.98 -5.27 -15.18
CA MET A 119 -6.79 -6.13 -14.28
C MET A 119 -6.57 -5.79 -12.81
N ILE A 120 -5.33 -5.49 -12.41
CA ILE A 120 -5.00 -5.06 -11.06
C ILE A 120 -5.59 -3.67 -10.78
N ALA A 121 -5.63 -2.78 -11.76
CA ALA A 121 -6.22 -1.45 -11.62
C ALA A 121 -7.77 -1.49 -11.58
N GLU A 122 -8.40 -2.23 -12.48
CA GLU A 122 -9.83 -2.06 -12.82
C GLU A 122 -10.71 -3.29 -12.49
N ASN A 123 -10.17 -4.52 -12.49
CA ASN A 123 -10.97 -5.76 -12.50
C ASN A 123 -10.54 -6.79 -11.43
N LYS A 124 -10.32 -6.34 -10.18
CA LYS A 124 -10.08 -7.27 -9.07
C LYS A 124 -11.33 -8.12 -8.80
N ILE A 125 -11.18 -9.44 -8.92
CA ILE A 125 -12.27 -10.42 -8.71
C ILE A 125 -12.40 -10.69 -7.21
N MET A 126 -13.18 -9.84 -6.55
CA MET A 126 -13.60 -10.03 -5.17
C MET A 126 -15.15 -9.96 -5.14
N PRO A 127 -15.86 -10.95 -4.56
CA PRO A 127 -17.33 -10.95 -4.51
C PRO A 127 -17.83 -9.73 -3.74
N ALA A 128 -18.84 -9.02 -4.25
CA ALA A 128 -19.33 -7.76 -3.67
C ALA A 128 -19.80 -7.89 -2.19
N GLU A 129 -20.25 -9.09 -1.80
CA GLU A 129 -20.68 -9.37 -0.43
C GLU A 129 -19.50 -9.70 0.52
N ASN A 130 -18.37 -10.15 -0.03
CA ASN A 130 -17.14 -10.49 0.72
C ASN A 130 -16.01 -9.48 0.46
N THR A 131 -16.22 -8.48 -0.38
CA THR A 131 -15.37 -7.29 -0.50
C THR A 131 -15.58 -6.41 0.72
N LEU A 132 -14.59 -6.35 1.61
CA LEU A 132 -14.50 -5.22 2.54
C LEU A 132 -14.26 -3.89 1.79
N PHE A 133 -13.79 -3.92 0.53
CA PHE A 133 -13.52 -2.74 -0.29
C PHE A 133 -13.73 -2.98 -1.81
N LYS A 134 -14.56 -2.13 -2.44
CA LYS A 134 -14.60 -1.86 -3.90
C LYS A 134 -13.29 -1.20 -4.32
N PHE A 135 -12.66 -1.65 -5.39
CA PHE A 135 -11.47 -0.97 -5.96
C PHE A 135 -11.92 0.13 -6.93
N GLU A 136 -12.35 1.26 -6.36
CA GLU A 136 -11.88 2.57 -6.83
C GLU A 136 -10.53 2.80 -6.13
N ILE A 137 -9.56 3.56 -6.65
CA ILE A 137 -8.44 4.02 -5.80
C ILE A 137 -9.12 4.68 -4.59
N PRO A 138 -9.05 4.10 -3.39
CA PRO A 138 -10.09 4.37 -2.40
C PRO A 138 -10.02 5.84 -2.01
N GLY A 139 -11.07 6.59 -2.37
CA GLY A 139 -11.27 7.98 -1.94
C GLY A 139 -11.05 9.08 -2.98
N PHE A 140 -10.90 8.78 -4.29
CA PHE A 140 -10.81 9.83 -5.33
C PHE A 140 -11.77 9.65 -6.50
N THR A 141 -12.57 10.68 -6.75
CA THR A 141 -13.45 10.82 -7.92
C THR A 141 -12.65 11.08 -9.20
N LYS A 142 -13.25 10.84 -10.38
CA LYS A 142 -12.64 11.18 -11.69
C LYS A 142 -12.21 12.65 -11.79
N ARG A 143 -12.96 13.56 -11.17
CA ARG A 143 -12.62 15.00 -11.11
C ARG A 143 -11.37 15.24 -10.26
N GLU A 144 -11.24 14.54 -9.14
CA GLU A 144 -10.08 14.64 -8.26
C GLU A 144 -8.82 14.08 -8.92
N ILE A 145 -8.91 12.95 -9.63
CA ILE A 145 -7.80 12.38 -10.40
C ILE A 145 -7.36 13.32 -11.52
N ALA A 146 -8.31 13.89 -12.28
CA ALA A 146 -8.01 14.86 -13.33
C ALA A 146 -7.29 16.10 -12.75
N TRP A 147 -7.75 16.59 -11.60
CA TRP A 147 -7.07 17.68 -10.90
C TRP A 147 -5.68 17.28 -10.41
N ILE A 148 -5.51 16.11 -9.79
CA ILE A 148 -4.20 15.61 -9.32
C ILE A 148 -3.21 15.58 -10.47
N ASN A 149 -3.59 15.00 -11.61
CA ASN A 149 -2.73 14.91 -12.80
C ASN A 149 -2.36 16.28 -13.38
N SER A 150 -3.18 17.32 -13.15
CA SER A 150 -2.85 18.69 -13.56
C SER A 150 -1.78 19.38 -12.69
N VAL A 151 -1.58 18.91 -11.46
CA VAL A 151 -0.66 19.53 -10.49
C VAL A 151 0.52 18.62 -10.10
N PHE A 152 0.43 17.33 -10.42
CA PHE A 152 1.40 16.30 -10.08
C PHE A 152 1.42 15.22 -11.16
N ASN A 153 2.61 14.83 -11.62
CA ASN A 153 2.78 13.89 -12.74
C ASN A 153 2.99 12.43 -12.30
N GLY A 154 2.84 12.11 -11.01
CA GLY A 154 2.92 10.73 -10.50
C GLY A 154 4.33 10.16 -10.32
N LYS A 155 5.40 10.89 -10.66
CA LYS A 155 6.77 10.34 -10.69
C LYS A 155 7.62 10.66 -9.46
N ASP A 156 7.45 11.85 -8.88
CA ASP A 156 8.32 12.40 -7.82
C ASP A 156 7.47 12.85 -6.63
N TYR A 157 7.25 11.92 -5.69
CA TYR A 157 6.36 12.15 -4.54
C TYR A 157 6.89 13.23 -3.58
N ASP A 158 8.19 13.52 -3.56
CA ASP A 158 8.76 14.65 -2.80
C ASP A 158 8.35 16.00 -3.41
N LYS A 159 8.33 16.10 -4.74
CA LYS A 159 7.71 17.25 -5.44
C LYS A 159 6.21 17.31 -5.20
N GLY A 160 5.53 16.16 -5.21
CA GLY A 160 4.11 16.06 -4.85
C GLY A 160 3.81 16.61 -3.45
N TYR A 161 4.60 16.20 -2.46
CA TYR A 161 4.51 16.69 -1.09
C TYR A 161 4.75 18.20 -0.99
N ARG A 162 5.81 18.72 -1.63
CA ARG A 162 6.07 20.17 -1.66
C ARG A 162 4.89 20.95 -2.24
N LYS A 163 4.26 20.43 -3.30
CA LYS A 163 3.04 21.01 -3.87
C LYS A 163 1.87 20.98 -2.91
N ALA A 164 1.64 19.86 -2.21
CA ALA A 164 0.59 19.74 -1.20
C ALA A 164 0.79 20.75 -0.06
N ARG A 165 2.04 20.92 0.39
CA ARG A 165 2.41 21.90 1.42
C ARG A 165 2.12 23.34 0.97
N ASP A 166 2.52 23.70 -0.25
CA ASP A 166 2.25 25.03 -0.82
C ASP A 166 0.74 25.31 -0.92
N LEU A 167 -0.05 24.32 -1.32
CA LEU A 167 -1.50 24.42 -1.36
C LEU A 167 -2.08 24.66 0.04
N ALA A 168 -1.56 23.95 1.05
CA ALA A 168 -2.00 24.08 2.42
C ALA A 168 -1.72 25.48 2.98
N LEU A 169 -0.53 26.03 2.69
CA LEU A 169 -0.12 27.39 3.09
C LEU A 169 -0.93 28.50 2.39
N LYS A 170 -1.40 28.25 1.17
CA LYS A 170 -2.30 29.15 0.43
C LYS A 170 -3.77 29.00 0.83
N ASN A 171 -4.04 28.40 1.99
CA ASN A 171 -5.37 28.13 2.53
C ASN A 171 -6.26 27.24 1.64
N ASN A 172 -5.65 26.47 0.74
CA ASN A 172 -6.36 25.52 -0.12
C ASN A 172 -6.31 24.11 0.51
N SER A 173 -6.85 24.01 1.73
CA SER A 173 -6.79 22.78 2.54
C SER A 173 -7.47 21.58 1.89
N LYS A 174 -8.52 21.80 1.07
CA LYS A 174 -9.22 20.71 0.36
C LYS A 174 -8.31 20.03 -0.65
N HIS A 175 -7.67 20.81 -1.53
CA HIS A 175 -6.76 20.29 -2.54
C HIS A 175 -5.45 19.78 -1.94
N ALA A 176 -4.96 20.43 -0.87
CA ALA A 176 -3.81 19.92 -0.12
C ALA A 176 -4.10 18.54 0.49
N MET A 177 -5.24 18.40 1.18
CA MET A 177 -5.70 17.13 1.75
C MET A 177 -5.88 16.07 0.66
N LEU A 178 -6.45 16.44 -0.48
CA LEU A 178 -6.63 15.55 -1.63
C LEU A 178 -5.27 15.00 -2.11
N LEU A 179 -4.29 15.87 -2.34
CA LEU A 179 -2.96 15.46 -2.78
C LEU A 179 -2.22 14.66 -1.70
N CYS A 180 -2.37 15.02 -0.42
CA CYS A 180 -1.81 14.25 0.70
C CYS A 180 -2.36 12.81 0.74
N LYS A 181 -3.68 12.66 0.63
CA LYS A 181 -4.30 11.33 0.59
C LYS A 181 -3.79 10.53 -0.61
N TYR A 182 -3.64 11.17 -1.78
CA TYR A 182 -3.16 10.51 -2.99
C TYR A 182 -1.72 10.02 -2.82
N ILE A 183 -0.85 10.85 -2.24
CA ILE A 183 0.53 10.46 -1.93
C ILE A 183 0.54 9.28 -0.96
N LEU A 184 -0.25 9.30 0.12
CA LEU A 184 -0.27 8.21 1.10
C LEU A 184 -0.90 6.91 0.58
N ALA A 185 -1.78 7.00 -0.42
CA ALA A 185 -2.32 5.81 -1.09
C ALA A 185 -1.26 5.09 -1.95
N ASN A 186 -0.33 5.84 -2.56
CA ASN A 186 0.71 5.28 -3.43
C ASN A 186 2.03 5.04 -2.69
N VAL A 187 2.32 5.82 -1.65
CA VAL A 187 3.49 5.71 -0.78
C VAL A 187 3.02 5.67 0.68
N PRO A 188 2.49 4.53 1.14
CA PRO A 188 2.09 4.37 2.53
C PRO A 188 3.26 4.64 3.49
N GLY A 189 3.01 5.39 4.56
CA GLY A 189 4.05 5.72 5.54
C GLY A 189 4.98 6.88 5.16
N HIS A 190 4.67 7.64 4.09
CA HIS A 190 5.41 8.87 3.77
C HIS A 190 5.25 9.93 4.88
N VAL A 191 6.22 9.95 5.80
CA VAL A 191 6.18 10.63 7.11
C VAL A 191 5.82 12.10 7.01
N ASP A 192 6.44 12.83 6.10
CA ASP A 192 6.18 14.26 5.89
C ASP A 192 4.75 14.55 5.45
N THR A 193 4.16 13.66 4.67
CA THR A 193 2.77 13.80 4.22
C THR A 193 1.78 13.45 5.33
N GLU A 194 2.07 12.46 6.18
CA GLU A 194 1.27 12.18 7.37
C GLU A 194 1.24 13.38 8.32
N ILE A 195 2.41 13.99 8.57
CA ILE A 195 2.54 15.18 9.43
C ILE A 195 1.78 16.36 8.82
N LEU A 196 1.91 16.59 7.51
CA LEU A 196 1.16 17.65 6.82
C LEU A 196 -0.35 17.42 6.92
N MET A 197 -0.82 16.18 6.70
CA MET A 197 -2.22 15.83 6.83
C MET A 197 -2.74 16.10 8.25
N ALA A 198 -1.97 15.75 9.28
CA ALA A 198 -2.32 16.05 10.67
C ALA A 198 -2.34 17.56 10.96
N ARG A 199 -1.38 18.35 10.43
CA ARG A 199 -1.39 19.82 10.54
C ARG A 199 -2.65 20.41 9.91
N ILE A 200 -3.07 19.93 8.74
CA ILE A 200 -4.31 20.34 8.09
C ILE A 200 -5.53 20.03 8.97
N TYR A 201 -5.60 18.82 9.56
CA TYR A 201 -6.66 18.49 10.52
C TYR A 201 -6.65 19.43 11.74
N GLY A 202 -5.47 19.77 12.26
CA GLY A 202 -5.32 20.73 13.35
C GLY A 202 -5.85 22.12 13.00
N TRP A 203 -5.54 22.63 11.80
CA TRP A 203 -6.08 23.91 11.32
C TRP A 203 -7.59 23.89 11.11
N GLN A 204 -8.15 22.71 10.81
CA GLN A 204 -9.60 22.48 10.72
C GLN A 204 -10.27 22.19 12.07
N GLN A 205 -9.53 22.32 13.18
CA GLN A 205 -9.99 22.03 14.55
C GLN A 205 -10.36 20.55 14.80
N HIS A 206 -9.95 19.64 13.93
CA HIS A 206 -10.08 18.20 14.13
C HIS A 206 -8.92 17.65 14.97
N PHE A 207 -8.79 18.16 16.20
CA PHE A 207 -7.62 17.93 17.04
C PHE A 207 -7.40 16.46 17.40
N ASP A 208 -8.47 15.70 17.70
CA ASP A 208 -8.35 14.27 18.04
C ASP A 208 -7.74 13.45 16.90
N LYS A 209 -8.15 13.75 15.66
CA LYS A 209 -7.60 13.08 14.47
C LYS A 209 -6.14 13.48 14.25
N ALA A 210 -5.84 14.77 14.38
CA ALA A 210 -4.49 15.29 14.22
C ALA A 210 -3.52 14.66 15.24
N SER A 211 -3.89 14.63 16.52
CA SER A 211 -3.06 14.05 17.57
C SER A 211 -2.88 12.55 17.40
N ALA A 212 -3.93 11.81 17.05
CA ALA A 212 -3.84 10.35 16.82
C ALA A 212 -2.83 10.01 15.71
N ILE A 213 -2.88 10.71 14.57
CA ILE A 213 -1.91 10.53 13.48
C ILE A 213 -0.51 10.84 13.96
N LEU A 214 -0.30 11.99 14.60
CA LEU A 214 1.03 12.44 15.02
C LEU A 214 1.65 11.55 16.10
N GLU A 215 0.86 11.08 17.05
CA GLU A 215 1.33 10.12 18.05
C GLU A 215 1.76 8.79 17.42
N GLN A 216 1.05 8.32 16.39
CA GLN A 216 1.44 7.11 15.67
C GLN A 216 2.70 7.36 14.83
N THR A 217 2.81 8.51 14.18
CA THR A 217 3.99 8.91 13.40
C THR A 217 5.22 9.03 14.31
N ILE A 218 5.11 9.66 15.48
CA ILE A 218 6.20 9.77 16.46
C ILE A 218 6.60 8.39 16.99
N ARG A 219 5.64 7.50 17.28
CA ARG A 219 5.94 6.13 17.72
C ARG A 219 6.76 5.36 16.69
N ARG A 220 6.50 5.54 15.40
CA ARG A 220 7.25 4.90 14.30
C ARG A 220 8.57 5.60 14.00
N HIS A 221 8.62 6.92 14.17
CA HIS A 221 9.76 7.77 13.83
C HIS A 221 10.18 8.64 15.02
N PRO A 222 10.68 8.04 16.11
CA PRO A 222 10.90 8.74 17.38
C PRO A 222 11.98 9.83 17.32
N SER A 223 12.90 9.76 16.38
CA SER A 223 13.94 10.78 16.15
C SER A 223 13.51 11.92 15.23
N TYR A 224 12.28 11.89 14.68
CA TYR A 224 11.85 12.87 13.68
C TYR A 224 11.15 14.10 14.31
N ALA A 225 11.92 15.18 14.48
CA ALA A 225 11.50 16.39 15.20
C ALA A 225 10.20 17.02 14.67
N SER A 226 9.97 17.01 13.35
CA SER A 226 8.78 17.58 12.69
C SER A 226 7.46 17.04 13.25
N GLY A 227 7.43 15.77 13.70
CA GLY A 227 6.26 15.16 14.33
C GLY A 227 5.95 15.78 15.69
N TYR A 228 6.97 15.96 16.53
CA TYR A 228 6.86 16.62 17.84
C TYR A 228 6.41 18.07 17.70
N GLU A 229 7.00 18.80 16.75
CA GLU A 229 6.62 20.20 16.49
C GLU A 229 5.13 20.34 16.17
N ALA A 230 4.61 19.45 15.34
CA ALA A 230 3.21 19.47 14.92
C ALA A 230 2.29 19.08 16.09
N LEU A 231 2.67 18.07 16.89
CA LEU A 231 1.84 17.60 18.00
C LEU A 231 1.75 18.64 19.12
N LEU A 232 2.85 19.32 19.43
CA LEU A 232 2.89 20.41 20.41
C LEU A 232 2.04 21.62 19.96
N ASP A 233 1.94 21.89 18.65
CA ASP A 233 1.01 22.90 18.14
C ASP A 233 -0.44 22.46 18.30
N VAL A 234 -0.77 21.20 17.97
CA VAL A 234 -2.11 20.64 18.11
C VAL A 234 -2.58 20.67 19.57
N TYR A 235 -1.70 20.31 20.52
CA TYR A 235 -2.03 20.39 21.95
C TYR A 235 -2.18 21.82 22.45
N TYR A 236 -1.39 22.75 21.92
CA TYR A 236 -1.59 24.16 22.20
C TYR A 236 -2.95 24.66 21.69
N TRP A 237 -3.32 24.34 20.44
CA TRP A 237 -4.59 24.76 19.84
C TRP A 237 -5.82 24.13 20.51
N SER A 238 -5.69 22.90 21.00
CA SER A 238 -6.75 22.18 21.73
C SER A 238 -6.78 22.48 23.23
N ASN A 239 -5.90 23.36 23.73
CA ASN A 239 -5.72 23.66 25.16
C ASN A 239 -5.40 22.43 26.04
N ASN A 240 -4.86 21.35 25.45
CA ASN A 240 -4.41 20.14 26.15
C ASN A 240 -2.94 20.27 26.60
N ASN A 241 -2.64 21.30 27.40
CA ASN A 241 -1.27 21.62 27.80
C ASN A 241 -0.61 20.53 28.66
N ASP A 242 -1.40 19.74 29.39
CA ASP A 242 -0.87 18.64 30.20
C ASP A 242 -0.29 17.52 29.33
N LYS A 243 -1.00 17.13 28.26
CA LYS A 243 -0.48 16.16 27.27
C LYS A 243 0.77 16.67 26.56
N ALA A 244 0.89 17.99 26.37
CA ALA A 244 2.11 18.57 25.79
C ALA A 244 3.34 18.38 26.69
N LEU A 245 3.17 18.26 28.02
CA LEU A 245 4.27 17.96 28.94
C LEU A 245 4.73 16.50 28.83
N ASP A 246 3.81 15.56 28.65
CA ASP A 246 4.16 14.15 28.40
C ASP A 246 5.00 14.01 27.12
N ILE A 247 4.60 14.74 26.07
CA ILE A 247 5.36 14.79 24.81
C ILE A 247 6.72 15.48 24.99
N ALA A 248 6.85 16.47 25.86
CA ALA A 248 8.14 17.08 26.16
C ALA A 248 9.13 16.07 26.75
N ILE A 249 8.68 15.25 27.69
CA ILE A 249 9.50 14.18 28.29
C ILE A 249 9.91 13.17 27.21
N LEU A 250 8.99 12.80 26.32
CA LEU A 250 9.27 11.90 25.21
C LEU A 250 10.29 12.49 24.23
N ALA A 251 10.18 13.77 23.90
CA ALA A 251 11.11 14.48 23.03
C ALA A 251 12.52 14.53 23.62
N GLU A 252 12.64 14.81 24.92
CA GLU A 252 13.92 14.78 25.65
C GLU A 252 14.53 13.36 25.64
N LYS A 253 13.72 12.33 25.93
CA LYS A 253 14.17 10.92 25.90
C LYS A 253 14.69 10.49 24.52
N ASN A 254 14.07 10.97 23.45
CA ASN A 254 14.47 10.67 22.07
C ASN A 254 15.53 11.64 21.51
N ASN A 255 16.16 12.47 22.36
CA ASN A 255 17.23 13.39 21.98
C ASN A 255 16.83 14.47 20.94
N ILE A 256 15.57 14.91 20.94
CA ILE A 256 15.08 15.99 20.08
C ILE A 256 15.59 17.34 20.64
N LYS A 257 16.47 18.02 19.91
CA LYS A 257 17.20 19.23 20.36
C LYS A 257 16.88 20.48 19.53
N GLU A 258 16.04 20.34 18.53
CA GLU A 258 15.62 21.39 17.62
C GLU A 258 14.99 22.54 18.40
N LYS A 259 15.52 23.75 18.19
CA LYS A 259 15.09 24.96 18.92
C LYS A 259 13.59 25.19 18.82
N SER A 260 13.01 24.96 17.65
CA SER A 260 11.57 25.05 17.38
C SER A 260 10.72 24.15 18.28
N VAL A 261 11.19 22.94 18.58
CA VAL A 261 10.51 22.01 19.51
C VAL A 261 10.65 22.53 20.94
N GLN A 262 11.86 22.94 21.33
CA GLN A 262 12.15 23.43 22.68
C GLN A 262 11.36 24.69 23.04
N ASP A 263 11.21 25.63 22.09
CA ASP A 263 10.42 26.85 22.26
C ASP A 263 8.93 26.51 22.53
N LYS A 264 8.39 25.49 21.87
CA LYS A 264 7.00 25.03 22.07
C LYS A 264 6.82 24.29 23.39
N ILE A 265 7.80 23.50 23.81
CA ILE A 265 7.82 22.87 25.13
C ILE A 265 7.83 23.94 26.22
N ALA A 266 8.67 24.97 26.09
CA ALA A 266 8.71 26.08 27.03
C ALA A 266 7.36 26.81 27.14
N ARG A 267 6.70 27.04 26.00
CA ARG A 267 5.33 27.58 25.95
C ARG A 267 4.34 26.71 26.74
N ALA A 268 4.33 25.39 26.52
CA ALA A 268 3.46 24.46 27.25
C ALA A 268 3.72 24.47 28.76
N LYS A 269 4.99 24.43 29.18
CA LYS A 269 5.41 24.51 30.59
C LYS A 269 4.92 25.80 31.27
N ASN A 270 5.00 26.95 30.60
CA ASN A 270 4.53 28.22 31.14
C ASN A 270 2.99 28.28 31.29
N LEU A 271 2.25 27.73 30.34
CA LEU A 271 0.79 27.68 30.39
C LEU A 271 0.27 26.79 31.51
N SER A 272 0.88 25.62 31.72
CA SER A 272 0.53 24.71 32.81
C SER A 272 0.76 25.36 34.19
N LYS A 273 1.90 26.04 34.39
CA LYS A 273 2.19 26.79 35.64
C LYS A 273 1.16 27.89 35.92
N LYS A 274 0.74 28.65 34.89
CA LYS A 274 -0.28 29.69 35.03
C LYS A 274 -1.64 29.10 35.41
N SER A 275 -2.01 27.95 34.85
CA SER A 275 -3.24 27.23 35.19
C SER A 275 -3.27 26.82 36.66
N LEU A 276 -2.17 26.20 37.14
CA LEU A 276 -2.03 25.77 38.53
C LEU A 276 -2.07 26.94 39.52
N ASN A 277 -1.40 28.05 39.20
CA ASN A 277 -1.43 29.25 40.05
C ASN A 277 -2.84 29.88 40.11
N ASN A 278 -3.57 29.91 38.99
CA ASN A 278 -4.94 30.44 38.98
C ASN A 278 -5.91 29.56 39.78
N GLN A 279 -5.76 28.23 39.72
CA GLN A 279 -6.53 27.30 40.55
C GLN A 279 -6.20 27.49 42.05
N ALA A 280 -4.92 27.62 42.41
CA ALA A 280 -4.51 27.86 43.79
C ALA A 280 -5.07 29.17 44.37
N VAL A 281 -5.16 30.24 43.56
CA VAL A 281 -5.74 31.53 43.99
C VAL A 281 -7.27 31.43 44.17
N SER A 282 -7.97 30.63 43.36
CA SER A 282 -9.43 30.44 43.48
C SER A 282 -9.88 29.58 44.68
N VAL A 283 -8.97 28.82 45.28
CA VAL A 283 -9.23 27.90 46.42
C VAL A 283 -8.89 28.55 47.77
N LEU A 284 -8.32 29.76 47.78
CA LEU A 284 -8.13 30.52 49.02
C LEU A 284 -9.50 31.02 49.52
N PRO A 285 -9.94 30.66 50.75
CA PRO A 285 -11.20 31.15 51.28
C PRO A 285 -11.15 32.67 51.44
N GLU A 286 -12.22 33.37 51.02
CA GLU A 286 -12.48 34.76 51.37
C GLU A 286 -12.48 34.89 52.91
N LYS A 287 -11.30 35.13 53.49
CA LYS A 287 -11.21 35.61 54.87
C LYS A 287 -11.54 37.10 54.88
N THR A 288 -12.85 37.35 54.98
CA THR A 288 -13.50 38.44 55.73
C THR A 288 -12.70 39.73 55.90
N ARG A 289 -13.03 40.74 55.10
CA ARG A 289 -12.91 42.14 55.53
C ARG A 289 -13.88 42.36 56.70
N ARG A 290 -13.34 42.53 57.90
CA ARG A 290 -13.99 43.25 58.99
C ARG A 290 -13.47 44.67 59.01
#